data_AF-A0A6A7G7B3-F1
#
_entry.id   AF-A0A6A7G7B3-F1
#
_cell.length_a   1.000
_cell.length_b   1.000
_cell.length_c   1.000
_cell.angle_alpha   90.00
_cell.angle_beta   90.00
_cell.angle_gamma   90.00
#
_symmetry.space_group_name_H-M   'P 1'
#
loop_
_entity.id
_entity.type
_entity.pdbx_description
1 polymer ?
#
loop_
_entity_poly.entity_id
_entity_poly.type
_entity_poly.pdbx_seq_one_letter_code
_entity_poly.pdbx_strand_id
1 'polypeptide(L)'
;MAPRFKMAATARFLLVFLTLVASCRGLSVTRFYGYGQEFADERLPAADEVSSSEIQLRTPFVYYGQTYSSLFVNMNGFVSFLTEIPSFFNIQFPLDYPIIAALYSDVDTSVAGRVWYRETSDPSSIARIKSELSTYFASAADFNPTGVFIATWDSVPGHRLRGRKANTFQIVLASDGHESYVAILYAERGLQWLKGKGKNPSLSDAMAQAGFISGDGRMMLIEGSGRDQVRNLDRWSNVGEPGVWVYRVGQIGSTGNVVKPDLVTLSATDADDTCSVGGLVCHSTASCIDYSPGFCCKCPDDTFGNGKNCVKKDEPLRVTGKVSGNLNGVELEEADLHSYVLTAEGRTYTAVSRVSRDQGYDMQTLVPIGTGISWLFAKPTDGVPNGFTLTGGVMNRTVTLDFPQTGESASVQQ
;
A
#
# COMPACT_ATOMS: atom_id res chain seq x y z
N MET A 1 -34.96 82.27 -11.04
CA MET A 1 -33.75 81.61 -10.50
C MET A 1 -34.16 80.19 -10.12
N ALA A 2 -33.95 79.23 -11.01
CA ALA A 2 -34.42 77.84 -10.87
C ALA A 2 -33.21 76.92 -10.62
N PRO A 3 -33.24 75.99 -9.64
CA PRO A 3 -32.15 75.05 -9.46
C PRO A 3 -32.36 73.79 -10.33
N ARG A 4 -31.29 73.39 -11.01
CA ARG A 4 -31.19 72.16 -11.82
C ARG A 4 -31.13 70.93 -10.90
N PHE A 5 -32.05 69.99 -11.07
CA PHE A 5 -31.92 68.62 -10.59
C PHE A 5 -30.84 67.89 -11.39
N LYS A 6 -29.82 67.33 -10.71
CA LYS A 6 -28.90 66.33 -11.29
C LYS A 6 -29.31 64.95 -10.81
N MET A 7 -29.65 64.10 -11.77
CA MET A 7 -29.94 62.68 -11.61
C MET A 7 -28.61 61.93 -11.39
N ALA A 8 -28.45 61.24 -10.26
CA ALA A 8 -27.30 60.38 -10.01
C ALA A 8 -27.61 58.97 -10.53
N ALA A 9 -26.87 58.53 -11.54
CA ALA A 9 -26.93 57.16 -12.05
C ALA A 9 -26.19 56.22 -11.09
N THR A 10 -26.90 55.23 -10.54
CA THR A 10 -26.31 54.15 -9.73
C THR A 10 -25.79 53.05 -10.66
N ALA A 11 -24.46 52.97 -10.81
CA ALA A 11 -23.81 51.85 -11.46
C ALA A 11 -23.78 50.64 -10.51
N ARG A 12 -24.51 49.57 -10.83
CA ARG A 12 -24.40 48.28 -10.14
C ARG A 12 -23.13 47.56 -10.65
N PHE A 13 -22.09 47.51 -9.83
CA PHE A 13 -20.96 46.60 -10.05
C PHE A 13 -21.39 45.17 -9.71
N LEU A 14 -21.42 44.29 -10.70
CA LEU A 14 -21.57 42.86 -10.51
C LEU A 14 -20.19 42.30 -10.12
N LEU A 15 -19.97 42.08 -8.83
CA LEU A 15 -18.79 41.37 -8.33
C LEU A 15 -18.95 39.88 -8.64
N VAL A 16 -18.30 39.43 -9.72
CA VAL A 16 -18.11 38.00 -10.00
C VAL A 16 -17.02 37.50 -9.04
N PHE A 17 -17.42 36.81 -7.98
CA PHE A 17 -16.49 36.03 -7.17
C PHE A 17 -16.03 34.83 -8.01
N LEU A 18 -14.84 34.93 -8.63
CA LEU A 18 -14.13 33.75 -9.08
C LEU A 18 -13.64 33.01 -7.83
N THR A 19 -14.37 31.98 -7.43
CA THR A 19 -13.82 30.96 -6.54
C THR A 19 -12.68 30.27 -7.29
N LEU A 20 -11.45 30.52 -6.85
CA LEU A 20 -10.31 29.66 -7.20
C LEU A 20 -10.60 28.28 -6.64
N VAL A 21 -11.22 27.42 -7.44
CA VAL A 21 -11.18 25.99 -7.19
C VAL A 21 -9.71 25.60 -7.33
N ALA A 22 -9.02 25.45 -6.21
CA ALA A 22 -7.72 24.80 -6.19
C ALA A 22 -7.94 23.42 -6.82
N SER A 23 -7.58 23.30 -8.10
CA SER A 23 -7.62 22.01 -8.79
C SER A 23 -6.55 21.18 -8.11
N CYS A 24 -6.96 20.23 -7.26
CA CYS A 24 -6.11 19.19 -6.73
C CYS A 24 -5.69 18.31 -7.93
N ARG A 25 -4.69 18.77 -8.68
CA ARG A 25 -4.12 18.06 -9.83
C ARG A 25 -3.11 17.07 -9.29
N GLY A 26 -3.16 15.83 -9.78
CA GLY A 26 -2.21 14.80 -9.41
C GLY A 26 -0.78 15.13 -9.87
N LEU A 27 0.17 14.29 -9.48
CA LEU A 27 1.57 14.45 -9.86
C LEU A 27 1.79 14.20 -11.37
N SER A 28 2.09 15.25 -12.13
CA SER A 28 2.52 15.12 -13.52
C SER A 28 3.81 14.27 -13.61
N VAL A 29 3.92 13.41 -14.63
CA VAL A 29 5.13 12.61 -14.91
C VAL A 29 6.37 13.51 -15.07
N THR A 30 6.21 14.75 -15.54
CA THR A 30 7.30 15.73 -15.65
C THR A 30 7.91 16.12 -14.29
N ARG A 31 7.24 15.79 -13.18
CA ARG A 31 7.73 15.99 -11.82
C ARG A 31 8.39 14.76 -11.22
N PHE A 32 8.42 13.63 -11.92
CA PHE A 32 9.26 12.50 -11.51
C PHE A 32 10.74 12.92 -11.54
N TYR A 33 11.60 12.16 -10.89
CA TYR A 33 13.03 12.24 -11.18
C TYR A 33 13.24 11.76 -12.61
N GLY A 34 14.07 12.46 -13.39
CA GLY A 34 14.30 12.10 -14.79
C GLY A 34 14.68 10.63 -14.93
N TYR A 35 14.15 9.95 -15.94
CA TYR A 35 14.38 8.52 -16.18
C TYR A 35 14.33 8.22 -17.68
N GLY A 36 14.87 7.07 -18.08
CA GLY A 36 14.93 6.66 -19.47
C GLY A 36 16.32 6.76 -20.08
N GLN A 37 16.38 6.52 -21.39
CA GLN A 37 17.65 6.40 -22.12
C GLN A 37 18.45 7.71 -22.13
N GLU A 38 17.77 8.86 -22.12
CA GLU A 38 18.38 10.19 -22.05
C GLU A 38 19.10 10.47 -20.72
N PHE A 39 18.78 9.70 -19.67
CA PHE A 39 19.47 9.73 -18.37
C PHE A 39 20.47 8.57 -18.21
N ALA A 40 20.71 7.81 -19.28
CA ALA A 40 21.56 6.61 -19.29
C ALA A 40 21.08 5.51 -18.33
N ASP A 41 19.75 5.38 -18.17
CA ASP A 41 19.17 4.31 -17.36
C ASP A 41 19.39 2.94 -17.99
N GLU A 42 19.64 1.96 -17.14
CA GLU A 42 19.49 0.56 -17.49
C GLU A 42 18.01 0.22 -17.62
N ARG A 43 17.71 -0.83 -18.40
CA ARG A 43 16.34 -1.27 -18.67
C ARG A 43 16.23 -2.77 -18.46
N LEU A 44 15.20 -3.22 -17.75
CA LEU A 44 14.84 -4.63 -17.76
C LEU A 44 14.47 -5.09 -19.18
N PRO A 45 14.78 -6.33 -19.56
CA PRO A 45 14.33 -6.88 -20.83
C PRO A 45 12.80 -6.93 -20.86
N ALA A 46 12.21 -6.77 -22.05
CA ALA A 46 10.78 -6.94 -22.23
C ALA A 46 10.42 -8.43 -22.08
N ALA A 47 9.75 -8.79 -20.99
CA ALA A 47 9.44 -10.17 -20.63
C ALA A 47 8.26 -10.24 -19.64
N ASP A 48 7.88 -11.48 -19.32
CA ASP A 48 7.07 -11.84 -18.14
C ASP A 48 8.01 -12.44 -17.07
N GLU A 49 7.79 -12.14 -15.80
CA GLU A 49 8.59 -12.57 -14.65
C GLU A 49 10.12 -12.37 -14.74
N VAL A 50 10.58 -11.11 -14.69
CA VAL A 50 12.01 -10.78 -14.72
C VAL A 50 12.44 -9.86 -13.58
N SER A 51 13.67 -10.08 -13.11
CA SER A 51 14.43 -9.23 -12.20
C SER A 51 15.73 -8.78 -12.88
N SER A 52 16.29 -7.66 -12.43
CA SER A 52 17.68 -7.30 -12.79
C SER A 52 18.65 -8.31 -12.21
N SER A 53 19.87 -8.36 -12.75
CA SER A 53 21.01 -8.89 -11.98
C SER A 53 21.25 -8.05 -10.72
N GLU A 54 22.11 -8.54 -9.84
CA GLU A 54 22.54 -7.78 -8.65
C GLU A 54 23.17 -6.44 -9.07
N ILE A 55 22.66 -5.34 -8.52
CA ILE A 55 23.15 -4.00 -8.78
C ILE A 55 23.98 -3.56 -7.58
N GLN A 56 25.28 -3.39 -7.77
CA GLN A 56 26.19 -2.89 -6.73
C GLN A 56 25.98 -1.39 -6.54
N LEU A 57 25.68 -0.97 -5.32
CA LEU A 57 25.48 0.43 -4.95
C LEU A 57 26.82 1.08 -4.63
N ARG A 58 27.06 2.29 -5.16
CA ARG A 58 28.23 3.10 -4.76
C ARG A 58 28.07 3.63 -3.35
N THR A 59 26.86 4.04 -2.98
CA THR A 59 26.51 4.40 -1.61
C THR A 59 25.63 3.30 -1.02
N PRO A 60 26.07 2.60 0.05
CA PRO A 60 25.25 1.60 0.71
C PRO A 60 23.89 2.14 1.15
N PHE A 61 22.85 1.33 1.04
CA PHE A 61 21.50 1.68 1.47
C PHE A 61 21.21 1.07 2.83
N VAL A 62 20.77 1.87 3.79
CA VAL A 62 20.39 1.40 5.12
C VAL A 62 18.88 1.16 5.14
N TYR A 63 18.45 -0.02 5.56
CA TYR A 63 17.05 -0.39 5.59
C TYR A 63 16.74 -1.25 6.81
N TYR A 64 15.82 -0.78 7.65
CA TYR A 64 15.49 -1.41 8.94
C TYR A 64 16.71 -1.61 9.86
N GLY A 65 17.68 -0.70 9.82
CA GLY A 65 18.94 -0.75 10.56
C GLY A 65 20.01 -1.65 9.94
N GLN A 66 19.68 -2.40 8.88
CA GLN A 66 20.64 -3.24 8.16
C GLN A 66 21.24 -2.46 6.99
N THR A 67 22.53 -2.67 6.72
CA THR A 67 23.23 -2.01 5.61
C THR A 67 23.35 -2.97 4.44
N TYR A 68 22.87 -2.54 3.27
CA TYR A 68 22.90 -3.30 2.03
C TYR A 68 23.80 -2.61 1.01
N SER A 69 24.76 -3.35 0.46
CA SER A 69 25.68 -2.86 -0.58
C SER A 69 25.14 -3.07 -1.99
N SER A 70 24.04 -3.78 -2.15
CA SER A 70 23.42 -4.08 -3.43
C SER A 70 21.90 -4.17 -3.31
N LEU A 71 21.23 -4.13 -4.46
CA LEU A 71 19.80 -4.37 -4.58
C LEU A 71 19.46 -4.99 -5.94
N PHE A 72 18.20 -5.38 -6.10
CA PHE A 72 17.63 -5.89 -7.34
C PHE A 72 16.36 -5.12 -7.67
N VAL A 73 16.13 -4.83 -8.95
CA VAL A 73 14.88 -4.24 -9.45
C VAL A 73 14.01 -5.35 -10.00
N ASN A 74 12.77 -5.45 -9.52
CA ASN A 74 11.82 -6.45 -9.98
C ASN A 74 10.73 -5.85 -10.86
N MET A 75 10.39 -6.55 -11.96
CA MET A 75 9.36 -6.07 -12.87
C MET A 75 7.99 -5.88 -12.21
N ASN A 76 7.66 -6.67 -11.18
CA ASN A 76 6.39 -6.62 -10.47
C ASN A 76 6.28 -5.46 -9.48
N GLY A 77 7.09 -4.41 -9.57
CA GLY A 77 6.84 -3.14 -8.89
C GLY A 77 7.53 -2.94 -7.54
N PHE A 78 8.64 -3.65 -7.28
CA PHE A 78 9.42 -3.52 -6.06
C PHE A 78 10.93 -3.62 -6.29
N VAL A 79 11.70 -3.24 -5.27
CA VAL A 79 13.12 -3.56 -5.15
C VAL A 79 13.35 -4.49 -3.96
N SER A 80 14.33 -5.39 -4.07
CA SER A 80 14.74 -6.32 -3.01
C SER A 80 16.22 -6.17 -2.69
N PHE A 81 16.61 -6.52 -1.46
CA PHE A 81 17.99 -6.28 -0.98
C PHE A 81 18.83 -7.54 -0.74
N LEU A 82 18.22 -8.73 -0.69
CA LEU A 82 18.96 -9.99 -0.45
C LEU A 82 19.18 -10.81 -1.72
N THR A 83 18.15 -10.90 -2.57
CA THR A 83 18.18 -11.77 -3.73
C THR A 83 17.18 -11.30 -4.78
N GLU A 84 17.35 -11.77 -6.01
CA GLU A 84 16.36 -11.60 -7.07
C GLU A 84 15.11 -12.44 -6.77
N ILE A 85 13.94 -11.89 -7.11
CA ILE A 85 12.65 -12.55 -6.87
C ILE A 85 11.84 -12.50 -8.17
N PRO A 86 12.27 -13.21 -9.23
CA PRO A 86 11.73 -12.99 -10.58
C PRO A 86 10.25 -13.38 -10.71
N SER A 87 9.80 -14.41 -9.98
CA SER A 87 8.44 -14.93 -10.09
C SER A 87 7.43 -14.10 -9.28
N PHE A 88 6.22 -13.94 -9.82
CA PHE A 88 5.11 -13.34 -9.10
C PHE A 88 4.49 -14.35 -8.13
N PHE A 89 4.52 -14.05 -6.84
CA PHE A 89 3.78 -14.79 -5.82
C PHE A 89 2.39 -14.19 -5.63
N ASN A 90 1.36 -14.91 -6.06
CA ASN A 90 -0.04 -14.51 -5.88
C ASN A 90 -0.52 -14.70 -4.41
N ILE A 91 0.07 -13.92 -3.51
CA ILE A 91 -0.25 -13.84 -2.09
C ILE A 91 -0.22 -12.38 -1.64
N GLN A 92 -0.93 -12.08 -0.55
CA GLN A 92 -0.76 -10.78 0.10
C GLN A 92 0.50 -10.77 0.95
N PHE A 93 1.15 -9.60 1.07
CA PHE A 93 2.23 -9.38 2.05
C PHE A 93 1.91 -9.92 3.45
N PRO A 94 2.93 -10.38 4.20
CA PRO A 94 4.37 -10.24 3.91
C PRO A 94 4.94 -11.27 2.92
N LEU A 95 5.99 -10.86 2.19
CA LEU A 95 6.97 -11.77 1.58
C LEU A 95 8.15 -11.95 2.55
N ASP A 96 8.83 -13.08 2.51
CA ASP A 96 9.92 -13.42 3.45
C ASP A 96 11.27 -12.77 3.07
N TYR A 97 11.22 -11.57 2.49
CA TYR A 97 12.39 -10.86 1.96
C TYR A 97 12.32 -9.37 2.29
N PRO A 98 13.47 -8.70 2.55
CA PRO A 98 13.52 -7.26 2.66
C PRO A 98 13.22 -6.63 1.31
N ILE A 99 12.06 -6.00 1.20
CA ILE A 99 11.58 -5.39 -0.04
C ILE A 99 10.93 -4.03 0.21
N ILE A 100 11.08 -3.14 -0.77
CA ILE A 100 10.31 -1.90 -0.86
C ILE A 100 9.47 -1.97 -2.12
N ALA A 101 8.15 -2.04 -1.94
CA ALA A 101 7.19 -2.15 -3.02
C ALA A 101 6.47 -0.82 -3.25
N ALA A 102 6.60 -0.28 -4.45
CA ALA A 102 5.73 0.81 -4.91
C ALA A 102 4.38 0.25 -5.38
N LEU A 103 4.38 -0.85 -6.13
CA LEU A 103 3.13 -1.46 -6.55
C LEU A 103 3.34 -2.92 -6.91
N TYR A 104 3.41 -3.78 -5.90
CA TYR A 104 3.52 -5.22 -6.07
C TYR A 104 2.28 -5.80 -6.75
N SER A 105 2.40 -6.21 -8.01
CA SER A 105 1.34 -6.86 -8.81
C SER A 105 1.92 -7.59 -10.01
N ASP A 106 1.14 -8.46 -10.64
CA ASP A 106 1.57 -9.27 -11.80
C ASP A 106 1.70 -8.38 -13.05
N VAL A 107 2.92 -7.86 -13.31
CA VAL A 107 3.26 -6.97 -14.42
C VAL A 107 3.84 -7.79 -15.57
N ASP A 108 3.42 -7.49 -16.81
CA ASP A 108 3.93 -8.16 -18.01
C ASP A 108 4.37 -7.12 -19.04
N THR A 109 5.67 -6.96 -19.24
CA THR A 109 6.21 -5.97 -20.20
C THR A 109 6.50 -6.55 -21.59
N SER A 110 6.07 -7.78 -21.86
CA SER A 110 6.36 -8.48 -23.13
C SER A 110 5.85 -7.73 -24.37
N VAL A 111 4.79 -6.93 -24.22
CA VAL A 111 4.15 -6.18 -25.32
C VAL A 111 4.39 -4.68 -25.22
N ALA A 112 4.39 -4.11 -24.02
CA ALA A 112 4.46 -2.67 -23.80
C ALA A 112 4.96 -2.35 -22.38
N GLY A 113 5.26 -1.08 -22.14
CA GLY A 113 5.79 -0.62 -20.87
C GLY A 113 7.28 -0.91 -20.72
N ARG A 114 7.92 -0.22 -19.79
CA ARG A 114 9.35 -0.35 -19.53
C ARG A 114 9.63 -0.17 -18.04
N VAL A 115 10.66 -0.86 -17.56
CA VAL A 115 11.21 -0.65 -16.22
C VAL A 115 12.63 -0.13 -16.38
N TRP A 116 12.84 1.10 -15.93
CA TRP A 116 14.11 1.83 -16.00
C TRP A 116 14.71 1.93 -14.60
N TYR A 117 16.04 1.88 -14.50
CA TYR A 117 16.71 2.09 -13.23
C TYR A 117 18.13 2.62 -13.38
N ARG A 118 18.58 3.38 -12.39
CA ARG A 118 19.99 3.78 -12.21
C ARG A 118 20.28 4.21 -10.78
N GLU A 119 21.54 4.12 -10.39
CA GLU A 119 22.08 4.94 -9.31
C GLU A 119 22.66 6.24 -9.90
N THR A 120 22.37 7.38 -9.29
CA THR A 120 22.91 8.69 -9.67
C THR A 120 23.47 9.44 -8.48
N SER A 121 24.52 10.22 -8.76
CA SER A 121 25.10 11.22 -7.86
C SER A 121 25.03 12.62 -8.50
N ASP A 122 24.12 12.79 -9.48
CA ASP A 122 23.93 14.05 -10.17
C ASP A 122 23.52 15.17 -9.19
N PRO A 123 24.19 16.34 -9.21
CA PRO A 123 23.93 17.41 -8.24
C PRO A 123 22.48 17.88 -8.21
N SER A 124 21.76 17.86 -9.34
CA SER A 124 20.37 18.32 -9.37
C SER A 124 19.43 17.34 -8.66
N SER A 125 19.65 16.03 -8.84
CA SER A 125 18.87 14.98 -8.16
C SER A 125 19.15 14.97 -6.65
N ILE A 126 20.43 15.11 -6.27
CA ILE A 126 20.87 15.18 -4.87
C ILE A 126 20.31 16.42 -4.17
N ALA A 127 20.43 17.60 -4.79
CA ALA A 127 19.93 18.84 -4.21
C ALA A 127 18.40 18.82 -4.06
N ARG A 128 17.69 18.26 -5.04
CA ARG A 128 16.24 18.13 -5.00
C ARG A 128 15.79 17.25 -3.83
N ILE A 129 16.26 16.00 -3.74
CA ILE A 129 15.80 15.09 -2.70
C ILE A 129 16.20 15.58 -1.31
N LYS A 130 17.38 16.19 -1.17
CA LYS A 130 17.79 16.82 0.09
C LYS A 130 16.80 17.91 0.51
N SER A 131 16.47 18.82 -0.40
CA SER A 131 15.51 19.90 -0.12
C SER A 131 14.10 19.38 0.22
N GLU A 132 13.63 18.36 -0.51
CA GLU A 132 12.33 17.73 -0.26
C GLU A 132 12.32 17.08 1.15
N LEU A 133 13.34 16.29 1.49
CA LEU A 133 13.40 15.60 2.78
C LEU A 133 13.50 16.55 3.98
N SER A 134 14.32 17.61 3.91
CA SER A 134 14.41 18.60 4.99
C SER A 134 13.11 19.39 5.20
N THR A 135 12.19 19.37 4.23
CA THR A 135 10.83 19.95 4.38
C THR A 135 9.91 19.04 5.20
N TYR A 136 10.13 17.72 5.15
CA TYR A 136 9.21 16.72 5.67
C TYR A 136 9.70 16.06 6.98
N PHE A 137 11.01 16.04 7.21
CA PHE A 137 11.62 15.33 8.33
C PHE A 137 12.56 16.23 9.13
N ALA A 138 12.34 16.35 10.44
CA ALA A 138 13.28 17.04 11.33
C ALA A 138 14.64 16.31 11.35
N SER A 139 14.60 14.98 11.28
CA SER A 139 15.78 14.11 11.18
C SER A 139 16.58 14.27 9.87
N ALA A 140 16.04 14.95 8.86
CA ALA A 140 16.72 15.22 7.59
C ALA A 140 17.43 16.58 7.56
N ALA A 141 17.53 17.30 8.70
CA ALA A 141 18.20 18.61 8.76
C ALA A 141 19.68 18.54 8.33
N ASP A 142 20.40 17.51 8.81
CA ASP A 142 21.81 17.29 8.50
C ASP A 142 22.04 16.19 7.44
N PHE A 143 20.97 15.61 6.91
CA PHE A 143 21.06 14.55 5.91
C PHE A 143 21.66 15.10 4.61
N ASN A 144 22.72 14.45 4.12
CA ASN A 144 23.39 14.84 2.89
C ASN A 144 23.57 13.62 1.98
N PRO A 145 22.59 13.31 1.12
CA PRO A 145 22.63 12.11 0.31
C PRO A 145 23.85 12.13 -0.61
N THR A 146 24.54 11.00 -0.68
CA THR A 146 25.70 10.79 -1.55
C THR A 146 25.36 9.87 -2.72
N GLY A 147 24.28 9.09 -2.60
CA GLY A 147 23.72 8.27 -3.66
C GLY A 147 22.20 8.34 -3.69
N VAL A 148 21.65 8.40 -4.91
CA VAL A 148 20.22 8.32 -5.17
C VAL A 148 19.97 7.21 -6.19
N PHE A 149 19.22 6.19 -5.80
CA PHE A 149 18.78 5.14 -6.71
C PHE A 149 17.35 5.40 -7.19
N ILE A 150 17.13 5.36 -8.50
CA ILE A 150 15.83 5.63 -9.12
C ILE A 150 15.42 4.37 -9.88
N ALA A 151 14.19 3.90 -9.66
CA ALA A 151 13.55 2.85 -10.46
C ALA A 151 12.17 3.32 -10.90
N THR A 152 11.87 3.24 -12.20
CA THR A 152 10.61 3.73 -12.78
C THR A 152 9.94 2.63 -13.58
N TRP A 153 8.71 2.32 -13.23
CA TRP A 153 7.80 1.49 -14.03
C TRP A 153 6.98 2.45 -14.88
N ASP A 154 7.35 2.57 -16.16
CA ASP A 154 6.72 3.48 -17.10
C ASP A 154 5.72 2.74 -17.98
N SER A 155 4.45 3.08 -17.81
CA SER A 155 3.35 2.61 -18.64
C SER A 155 3.27 1.08 -18.69
N VAL A 156 3.50 0.42 -17.56
CA VAL A 156 3.54 -1.05 -17.47
C VAL A 156 2.13 -1.66 -17.42
N PRO A 157 1.80 -2.63 -18.30
CA PRO A 157 0.51 -3.30 -18.26
C PRO A 157 0.54 -4.50 -17.29
N GLY A 158 -0.65 -4.89 -16.83
CA GLY A 158 -0.80 -6.08 -15.99
C GLY A 158 -0.91 -7.36 -16.82
N HIS A 159 -0.48 -8.47 -16.24
CA HIS A 159 -0.50 -9.79 -16.86
C HIS A 159 -1.88 -10.13 -17.43
N ARG A 160 -1.92 -10.49 -18.72
CA ARG A 160 -3.14 -10.81 -19.50
C ARG A 160 -4.20 -9.68 -19.57
N LEU A 161 -3.85 -8.45 -19.21
CA LEU A 161 -4.62 -7.27 -19.56
C LEU A 161 -4.15 -6.83 -20.94
N ARG A 162 -5.05 -6.82 -21.94
CA ARG A 162 -4.73 -6.63 -23.38
C ARG A 162 -4.20 -5.23 -23.76
N GLY A 163 -3.20 -4.70 -23.05
CA GLY A 163 -2.42 -3.49 -23.35
C GLY A 163 -3.16 -2.14 -23.29
N ARG A 164 -4.44 -2.10 -22.91
CA ARG A 164 -5.23 -0.84 -22.90
C ARG A 164 -5.14 -0.02 -21.61
N LYS A 165 -4.63 -0.62 -20.54
CA LYS A 165 -4.49 -0.01 -19.22
C LYS A 165 -3.06 -0.21 -18.77
N ALA A 166 -2.45 0.86 -18.26
CA ALA A 166 -1.06 0.88 -17.89
C ALA A 166 -0.88 1.62 -16.56
N ASN A 167 0.14 1.22 -15.80
CA ASN A 167 0.51 1.88 -14.56
C ASN A 167 1.84 2.62 -14.72
N THR A 168 1.95 3.82 -14.14
CA THR A 168 3.21 4.60 -14.11
C THR A 168 3.53 5.08 -12.71
N PHE A 169 4.66 4.62 -12.17
CA PHE A 169 5.13 4.94 -10.81
C PHE A 169 6.65 4.82 -10.69
N GLN A 170 7.24 5.44 -9.66
CA GLN A 170 8.67 5.54 -9.45
C GLN A 170 9.04 5.37 -7.98
N ILE A 171 10.12 4.64 -7.71
CA ILE A 171 10.80 4.57 -6.41
C ILE A 171 12.08 5.40 -6.51
N VAL A 172 12.33 6.23 -5.50
CA VAL A 172 13.56 7.00 -5.31
C VAL A 172 14.11 6.68 -3.93
N LEU A 173 15.27 6.03 -3.88
CA LEU A 173 15.99 5.70 -2.66
C LEU A 173 17.12 6.70 -2.49
N ALA A 174 17.19 7.38 -1.35
CA ALA A 174 18.27 8.31 -1.03
C ALA A 174 19.03 7.83 0.20
N SER A 175 20.36 7.79 0.10
CA SER A 175 21.23 7.35 1.19
C SER A 175 22.49 8.23 1.26
N ASP A 176 23.00 8.41 2.48
CA ASP A 176 24.34 8.92 2.73
C ASP A 176 25.33 7.81 3.17
N GLY A 177 24.86 6.57 3.26
CA GLY A 177 25.60 5.40 3.73
C GLY A 177 25.35 5.06 5.21
N HIS A 178 24.74 5.95 5.97
CA HIS A 178 24.42 5.76 7.39
C HIS A 178 22.91 5.86 7.65
N GLU A 179 22.22 6.79 6.98
CA GLU A 179 20.79 7.02 7.05
C GLU A 179 20.18 6.91 5.65
N SER A 180 18.88 6.58 5.58
CA SER A 180 18.22 6.38 4.29
C SER A 180 16.74 6.75 4.31
N TYR A 181 16.29 7.24 3.17
CA TYR A 181 14.92 7.69 2.93
C TYR A 181 14.42 7.16 1.60
N VAL A 182 13.10 7.07 1.48
CA VAL A 182 12.41 6.58 0.28
C VAL A 182 11.33 7.56 -0.10
N ALA A 183 11.29 7.94 -1.38
CA ALA A 183 10.14 8.57 -2.00
C ALA A 183 9.51 7.61 -3.03
N ILE A 184 8.19 7.52 -3.04
CA ILE A 184 7.42 6.77 -4.03
C ILE A 184 6.47 7.76 -4.69
N LEU A 185 6.53 7.81 -6.03
CA LEU A 185 5.82 8.75 -6.87
C LEU A 185 4.85 8.00 -7.78
N TYR A 186 3.60 8.41 -7.82
CA TYR A 186 2.58 7.87 -8.71
C TYR A 186 2.11 8.96 -9.67
N ALA A 187 2.09 8.66 -10.96
CA ALA A 187 1.63 9.64 -11.95
C ALA A 187 0.13 9.91 -11.78
N GLU A 188 -0.31 11.15 -12.06
CA GLU A 188 -1.72 11.51 -12.08
C GLU A 188 -2.51 10.59 -13.02
N ARG A 189 -3.53 9.89 -12.50
CA ARG A 189 -4.31 8.88 -13.25
C ARG A 189 -3.43 7.76 -13.83
N GLY A 190 -2.26 7.57 -13.24
CA GLY A 190 -1.26 6.60 -13.60
C GLY A 190 -1.51 5.23 -12.99
N LEU A 191 -2.60 5.01 -12.25
CA LEU A 191 -3.00 3.69 -11.74
C LEU A 191 -4.32 3.27 -12.40
N GLN A 192 -4.22 2.50 -13.48
CA GLN A 192 -5.35 2.13 -14.34
C GLN A 192 -5.83 0.69 -14.15
N TRP A 193 -4.99 -0.13 -13.50
CA TRP A 193 -5.29 -1.51 -13.15
C TRP A 193 -4.66 -1.86 -11.79
N LEU A 194 -5.31 -2.76 -11.02
CA LEU A 194 -4.93 -3.06 -9.63
C LEU A 194 -4.60 -4.53 -9.39
N LYS A 195 -4.86 -5.40 -10.37
CA LYS A 195 -4.50 -6.82 -10.36
C LYS A 195 -4.53 -7.39 -11.78
N GLY A 196 -3.72 -8.41 -12.03
CA GLY A 196 -3.77 -9.23 -13.24
C GLY A 196 -5.02 -10.11 -13.29
N LYS A 197 -5.12 -10.94 -14.34
CA LYS A 197 -6.22 -11.92 -14.46
C LYS A 197 -5.93 -13.26 -13.78
N GLY A 198 -4.75 -13.43 -13.21
CA GLY A 198 -4.28 -14.70 -12.68
C GLY A 198 -3.85 -15.70 -13.74
N LYS A 199 -2.88 -16.51 -13.33
CA LYS A 199 -2.43 -17.68 -14.10
C LYS A 199 -3.45 -18.82 -14.02
N ASN A 200 -4.24 -18.89 -12.95
CA ASN A 200 -5.31 -19.87 -12.75
C ASN A 200 -6.70 -19.25 -13.02
N PRO A 201 -7.51 -19.80 -13.94
CA PRO A 201 -8.84 -19.26 -14.27
C PRO A 201 -9.81 -19.16 -13.08
N SER A 202 -9.63 -19.99 -12.06
CA SER A 202 -10.49 -20.06 -10.88
C SER A 202 -10.06 -19.10 -9.76
N LEU A 203 -8.94 -18.39 -9.92
CA LEU A 203 -8.32 -17.59 -8.86
C LEU A 203 -7.76 -16.29 -9.43
N SER A 204 -8.39 -15.17 -9.07
CA SER A 204 -7.83 -13.86 -9.40
C SER A 204 -6.53 -13.59 -8.65
N ASP A 205 -5.68 -12.73 -9.20
CA ASP A 205 -4.51 -12.25 -8.47
C ASP A 205 -4.87 -11.44 -7.23
N ALA A 206 -3.96 -11.43 -6.27
CA ALA A 206 -3.97 -10.54 -5.14
C ALA A 206 -4.07 -9.08 -5.62
N MET A 207 -4.76 -8.25 -4.84
CA MET A 207 -4.81 -6.82 -5.09
C MET A 207 -3.39 -6.24 -4.97
N ALA A 208 -3.06 -5.25 -5.79
CA ALA A 208 -1.77 -4.59 -5.75
C ALA A 208 -1.44 -4.06 -4.35
N GLN A 209 -0.16 -4.12 -3.98
CA GLN A 209 0.31 -3.73 -2.66
C GLN A 209 1.51 -2.79 -2.73
N ALA A 210 1.48 -1.75 -1.90
CA ALA A 210 2.58 -0.85 -1.68
C ALA A 210 2.97 -0.90 -0.20
N GLY A 211 4.28 -0.87 0.10
CA GLY A 211 4.76 -0.99 1.46
C GLY A 211 6.21 -1.40 1.59
N PHE A 212 6.58 -1.65 2.83
CA PHE A 212 7.93 -1.92 3.30
C PHE A 212 7.89 -3.21 4.11
N ILE A 213 8.75 -4.15 3.77
CA ILE A 213 8.92 -5.42 4.49
C ILE A 213 10.39 -5.55 4.83
N SER A 214 10.72 -5.86 6.08
CA SER A 214 12.09 -5.98 6.59
C SER A 214 12.73 -7.35 6.36
N GLY A 215 11.91 -8.40 6.17
CA GLY A 215 12.34 -9.80 6.18
C GLY A 215 12.53 -10.40 7.59
N ASP A 216 12.31 -9.63 8.66
CA ASP A 216 12.32 -10.10 10.06
C ASP A 216 10.93 -10.06 10.73
N GLY A 217 9.88 -10.08 9.91
CA GLY A 217 8.48 -10.00 10.31
C GLY A 217 7.92 -8.60 10.51
N ARG A 218 8.76 -7.56 10.51
CA ARG A 218 8.29 -6.17 10.49
C ARG A 218 7.83 -5.76 9.09
N MET A 219 6.69 -5.10 9.04
CA MET A 219 6.18 -4.51 7.80
C MET A 219 5.38 -3.24 8.05
N MET A 220 5.35 -2.35 7.06
CA MET A 220 4.45 -1.21 7.03
C MET A 220 3.80 -1.13 5.65
N LEU A 221 2.47 -1.21 5.61
CA LEU A 221 1.71 -0.98 4.38
C LEU A 221 1.40 0.50 4.19
N ILE A 222 1.50 0.96 2.94
CA ILE A 222 0.98 2.29 2.57
C ILE A 222 -0.56 2.25 2.65
N GLU A 223 -1.18 3.38 2.98
CA GLU A 223 -2.63 3.47 3.09
C GLU A 223 -3.33 3.00 1.80
N GLY A 224 -4.34 2.15 1.97
CA GLY A 224 -5.08 1.53 0.86
C GLY A 224 -4.43 0.28 0.23
N SER A 225 -3.15 0.00 0.53
CA SER A 225 -2.43 -1.18 0.03
C SER A 225 -3.19 -2.49 0.31
N GLY A 226 -3.21 -3.39 -0.67
CA GLY A 226 -3.88 -4.69 -0.59
C GLY A 226 -5.40 -4.64 -0.65
N ARG A 227 -5.97 -3.45 -0.85
CA ARG A 227 -7.41 -3.20 -0.94
C ARG A 227 -7.72 -2.41 -2.21
N ASP A 228 -8.99 -2.30 -2.52
CA ASP A 228 -9.48 -1.54 -3.66
C ASP A 228 -9.08 -0.04 -3.61
N GLN A 229 -8.79 0.49 -2.41
CA GLN A 229 -8.26 1.84 -2.18
C GLN A 229 -6.83 2.04 -2.68
N VAL A 230 -6.07 0.98 -3.01
CA VAL A 230 -4.73 1.12 -3.61
C VAL A 230 -4.75 1.93 -4.91
N ARG A 231 -5.91 2.01 -5.57
CA ARG A 231 -6.15 2.89 -6.71
C ARG A 231 -6.00 4.39 -6.42
N ASN A 232 -6.01 4.77 -5.14
CA ASN A 232 -5.95 6.17 -4.71
C ASN A 232 -4.52 6.61 -4.39
N LEU A 233 -3.50 5.76 -4.56
CA LEU A 233 -2.11 6.15 -4.27
C LEU A 233 -1.61 7.32 -5.15
N ASP A 234 -2.25 7.58 -6.29
CA ASP A 234 -2.02 8.74 -7.17
C ASP A 234 -2.76 10.02 -6.73
N ARG A 235 -3.64 9.92 -5.74
CA ARG A 235 -4.52 10.99 -5.23
C ARG A 235 -4.32 11.28 -3.75
N TRP A 236 -3.84 10.29 -3.00
CA TRP A 236 -3.47 10.40 -1.60
C TRP A 236 -1.98 10.69 -1.45
N SER A 237 -1.58 11.06 -0.23
CA SER A 237 -0.22 11.45 0.11
C SER A 237 -0.03 11.43 1.62
N ASN A 238 1.23 11.28 2.06
CA ASN A 238 1.62 11.55 3.44
C ASN A 238 2.41 12.87 3.62
N VAL A 239 2.58 13.64 2.55
CA VAL A 239 3.27 14.95 2.55
C VAL A 239 2.40 16.10 2.04
N GLY A 240 1.12 15.83 1.79
CA GLY A 240 0.14 16.84 1.34
C GLY A 240 0.19 17.11 -0.17
N GLU A 241 0.90 16.27 -0.92
CA GLU A 241 1.03 16.39 -2.37
C GLU A 241 0.54 15.10 -3.06
N PRO A 242 -0.60 15.13 -3.78
CA PRO A 242 -1.19 13.93 -4.38
C PRO A 242 -0.21 13.12 -5.22
N GLY A 243 -0.08 11.83 -4.92
CA GLY A 243 0.83 10.92 -5.61
C GLY A 243 2.25 10.89 -5.06
N VAL A 244 2.58 11.71 -4.05
CA VAL A 244 3.90 11.72 -3.40
C VAL A 244 3.82 11.07 -2.02
N TRP A 245 4.68 10.08 -1.80
CA TRP A 245 4.81 9.37 -0.54
C TRP A 245 6.26 9.34 -0.10
N VAL A 246 6.57 9.79 1.12
CA VAL A 246 7.97 9.90 1.60
C VAL A 246 8.13 9.28 2.98
N TYR A 247 9.21 8.53 3.20
CA TYR A 247 9.45 7.79 4.44
C TYR A 247 10.94 7.77 4.82
N ARG A 248 11.22 7.76 6.13
CA ARG A 248 12.54 7.44 6.68
C ARG A 248 12.61 5.94 6.99
N VAL A 249 13.63 5.26 6.46
CA VAL A 249 13.75 3.79 6.50
C VAL A 249 15.09 3.27 7.01
N GLY A 250 16.08 4.15 7.19
CA GLY A 250 17.45 3.80 7.52
C GLY A 250 17.62 3.20 8.91
N GLN A 251 18.17 3.97 9.85
CA GLN A 251 18.43 3.50 11.21
C GLN A 251 17.12 3.44 12.00
N ILE A 252 16.45 2.29 11.89
CA ILE A 252 15.25 1.93 12.62
C ILE A 252 15.64 0.95 13.72
N GLY A 253 15.29 1.25 14.98
CA GLY A 253 15.57 0.37 16.11
C GLY A 253 14.95 -1.02 15.94
N SER A 254 15.41 -2.01 16.72
CA SER A 254 14.96 -3.42 16.61
C SER A 254 13.45 -3.60 16.77
N THR A 255 12.80 -2.74 17.55
CA THR A 255 11.33 -2.73 17.75
C THR A 255 10.62 -1.66 16.93
N GLY A 256 11.37 -0.82 16.20
CA GLY A 256 10.84 0.26 15.39
C GLY A 256 10.37 -0.21 14.02
N ASN A 257 9.65 0.67 13.33
CA ASN A 257 9.21 0.48 11.95
C ASN A 257 9.47 1.76 11.13
N VAL A 258 9.21 1.72 9.82
CA VAL A 258 9.36 2.85 8.90
C VAL A 258 8.65 4.09 9.44
N VAL A 259 9.32 5.24 9.37
CA VAL A 259 8.86 6.49 9.99
C VAL A 259 8.21 7.40 8.94
N LYS A 260 7.02 7.90 9.25
CA LYS A 260 6.29 8.90 8.46
C LYS A 260 6.84 10.32 8.71
N PRO A 261 6.59 11.29 7.80
CA PRO A 261 6.96 12.69 7.96
C PRO A 261 6.47 13.27 9.31
N ASP A 262 7.31 14.04 10.00
CA ASP A 262 7.02 14.65 11.31
C ASP A 262 6.88 16.18 11.26
N LEU A 263 7.33 16.82 10.17
CA LEU A 263 7.17 18.26 9.95
C LEU A 263 5.93 18.63 9.13
N VAL A 264 5.20 17.63 8.62
CA VAL A 264 3.98 17.84 7.84
C VAL A 264 2.78 17.81 8.77
N THR A 265 2.20 18.97 9.04
CA THR A 265 0.84 19.04 9.59
C THR A 265 -0.14 18.83 8.46
N LEU A 266 -0.46 17.56 8.17
CA LEU A 266 -1.67 17.28 7.40
C LEU A 266 -2.84 17.75 8.26
N SER A 267 -3.51 18.80 7.82
CA SER A 267 -4.72 19.28 8.44
C SER A 267 -5.71 18.10 8.57
N ALA A 268 -5.77 17.51 9.76
CA ALA A 268 -6.94 16.79 10.25
C ALA A 268 -8.05 17.77 10.67
N THR A 269 -7.96 19.03 10.23
CA THR A 269 -9.02 20.01 10.36
C THR A 269 -10.04 19.70 9.28
N ASP A 270 -11.10 19.08 9.76
CA ASP A 270 -12.25 18.51 9.09
C ASP A 270 -11.99 17.06 8.64
N ALA A 271 -12.44 16.11 9.46
CA ALA A 271 -12.95 14.87 8.89
C ALA A 271 -13.92 15.30 7.78
N ASP A 272 -13.52 15.08 6.53
CA ASP A 272 -14.24 15.53 5.35
C ASP A 272 -15.70 15.07 5.41
N ASP A 273 -16.58 15.97 5.86
CA ASP A 273 -17.97 15.63 6.22
C ASP A 273 -18.84 15.26 5.01
N THR A 274 -18.28 15.27 3.80
CA THR A 274 -19.02 14.97 2.59
C THR A 274 -18.29 14.03 1.63
N CYS A 275 -19.08 13.33 0.81
CA CYS A 275 -18.67 12.46 -0.26
C CYS A 275 -17.78 13.14 -1.31
N SER A 276 -17.93 14.46 -1.49
CA SER A 276 -17.18 15.21 -2.49
C SER A 276 -15.67 15.24 -2.21
N VAL A 277 -15.27 15.12 -0.94
CA VAL A 277 -13.88 15.15 -0.52
C VAL A 277 -13.46 13.81 0.09
N GLY A 278 -14.21 13.30 1.06
CA GLY A 278 -13.89 12.06 1.77
C GLY A 278 -14.26 10.77 1.05
N GLY A 279 -15.09 10.84 0.00
CA GLY A 279 -15.64 9.65 -0.68
C GLY A 279 -14.61 8.72 -1.31
N LEU A 280 -13.36 9.16 -1.48
CA LEU A 280 -12.25 8.33 -1.97
C LEU A 280 -11.98 7.10 -1.09
N VAL A 281 -12.32 7.14 0.21
CA VAL A 281 -12.17 6.00 1.13
C VAL A 281 -13.16 4.87 0.84
N CYS A 282 -14.26 5.14 0.13
CA CYS A 282 -15.23 4.12 -0.22
C CYS A 282 -14.67 3.14 -1.24
N HIS A 283 -15.21 1.92 -1.23
CA HIS A 283 -14.95 0.95 -2.30
C HIS A 283 -15.35 1.56 -3.65
N SER A 284 -14.66 1.21 -4.73
CA SER A 284 -14.83 1.75 -6.08
C SER A 284 -16.21 1.48 -6.66
N THR A 285 -16.86 0.43 -6.17
CA THR A 285 -18.24 0.04 -6.53
C THR A 285 -19.27 0.45 -5.49
N ALA A 286 -18.86 0.99 -4.34
CA ALA A 286 -19.78 1.45 -3.31
C ALA A 286 -20.34 2.83 -3.63
N SER A 287 -21.56 3.07 -3.20
CA SER A 287 -22.14 4.41 -3.20
C SER A 287 -21.66 5.18 -1.98
N CYS A 288 -21.24 6.42 -2.18
CA CYS A 288 -21.04 7.37 -1.09
C CYS A 288 -22.33 8.16 -0.88
N ILE A 289 -22.79 8.28 0.37
CA ILE A 289 -24.02 8.97 0.74
C ILE A 289 -23.72 9.98 1.85
N ASP A 290 -24.02 11.26 1.57
CA ASP A 290 -23.91 12.34 2.55
C ASP A 290 -25.01 12.25 3.62
N TYR A 291 -24.60 12.50 4.86
CA TYR A 291 -25.41 12.63 6.06
C TYR A 291 -24.94 13.86 6.85
N SER A 292 -25.58 14.16 7.98
CA SER A 292 -25.09 15.17 8.92
C SER A 292 -24.74 14.49 10.24
N PRO A 293 -23.51 14.63 10.78
CA PRO A 293 -22.38 15.43 10.30
C PRO A 293 -21.31 14.59 9.55
N GLY A 294 -21.59 14.01 8.37
CA GLY A 294 -20.59 13.15 7.71
C GLY A 294 -21.15 12.32 6.57
N PHE A 295 -20.41 11.37 6.02
CA PHE A 295 -20.91 10.47 4.97
C PHE A 295 -20.74 8.99 5.32
N CYS A 296 -21.49 8.13 4.65
CA CYS A 296 -21.29 6.67 4.71
C CYS A 296 -21.05 6.08 3.32
N CYS A 297 -20.26 5.02 3.28
CA CYS A 297 -20.12 4.17 2.10
C CYS A 297 -21.14 3.03 2.20
N LYS A 298 -21.79 2.69 1.09
CA LYS A 298 -22.74 1.57 0.99
C LYS A 298 -22.34 0.64 -0.15
N CYS A 299 -22.07 -0.61 0.18
CA CYS A 299 -21.81 -1.66 -0.81
C CYS A 299 -23.04 -1.87 -1.72
N PRO A 300 -22.85 -2.19 -3.01
CA PRO A 300 -23.95 -2.56 -3.91
C PRO A 300 -24.60 -3.88 -3.51
N ASP A 301 -25.85 -4.10 -3.95
CA ASP A 301 -26.70 -5.20 -3.48
C ASP A 301 -26.16 -6.61 -3.77
N ASP A 302 -25.30 -6.77 -4.78
CA ASP A 302 -24.63 -8.03 -5.14
C ASP A 302 -23.33 -8.30 -4.34
N THR A 303 -22.99 -7.41 -3.41
CA THR A 303 -21.81 -7.51 -2.53
C THR A 303 -22.21 -7.36 -1.06
N PHE A 304 -21.27 -7.64 -0.15
CA PHE A 304 -21.41 -7.38 1.27
C PHE A 304 -20.13 -6.79 1.86
N GLY A 305 -20.25 -6.10 2.99
CA GLY A 305 -19.14 -5.37 3.61
C GLY A 305 -19.61 -4.05 4.25
N ASN A 306 -18.65 -3.24 4.67
CA ASN A 306 -18.90 -1.98 5.38
C ASN A 306 -18.90 -0.75 4.46
N GLY A 307 -19.01 -0.95 3.13
CA GLY A 307 -18.94 0.10 2.12
C GLY A 307 -17.53 0.59 1.78
N LYS A 308 -16.59 0.56 2.73
CA LYS A 308 -15.17 0.80 2.45
C LYS A 308 -14.53 -0.43 1.82
N ASN A 309 -14.84 -1.62 2.34
CA ASN A 309 -14.44 -2.89 1.74
C ASN A 309 -15.72 -3.63 1.33
N CYS A 310 -15.83 -3.99 0.06
CA CYS A 310 -16.97 -4.74 -0.47
C CYS A 310 -16.45 -5.99 -1.18
N VAL A 311 -17.04 -7.14 -0.87
CA VAL A 311 -16.72 -8.42 -1.50
C VAL A 311 -17.98 -8.98 -2.13
N LYS A 312 -17.84 -9.64 -3.28
CA LYS A 312 -18.97 -10.27 -3.96
C LYS A 312 -19.58 -11.37 -3.12
N LYS A 313 -20.90 -11.48 -3.18
CA LYS A 313 -21.63 -12.60 -2.59
C LYS A 313 -21.30 -13.88 -3.33
N ASP A 314 -21.28 -14.98 -2.59
CA ASP A 314 -21.13 -16.36 -3.08
C ASP A 314 -19.84 -16.69 -3.86
N GLU A 315 -18.91 -15.74 -3.99
CA GLU A 315 -17.57 -15.99 -4.53
C GLU A 315 -16.62 -16.46 -3.41
N PRO A 316 -15.76 -17.48 -3.66
CA PRO A 316 -14.76 -17.89 -2.70
C PRO A 316 -13.71 -16.82 -2.43
N LEU A 317 -13.28 -16.71 -1.17
CA LEU A 317 -12.27 -15.75 -0.73
C LEU A 317 -11.05 -16.46 -0.13
N ARG A 318 -9.91 -15.78 -0.17
CA ARG A 318 -8.67 -16.19 0.49
C ARG A 318 -8.31 -15.20 1.57
N VAL A 319 -7.88 -15.74 2.71
CA VAL A 319 -7.23 -14.96 3.78
C VAL A 319 -5.85 -15.56 4.01
N THR A 320 -4.84 -14.72 3.99
CA THR A 320 -3.45 -15.13 4.21
C THR A 320 -2.84 -14.28 5.30
N GLY A 321 -1.86 -14.83 6.02
CA GLY A 321 -1.12 -14.11 7.05
C GLY A 321 0.02 -14.95 7.62
N LYS A 322 0.70 -14.40 8.62
CA LYS A 322 1.73 -15.10 9.40
C LYS A 322 1.20 -15.37 10.81
N VAL A 323 1.70 -16.43 11.43
CA VAL A 323 1.46 -16.77 12.83
C VAL A 323 2.79 -16.85 13.53
N SER A 324 2.99 -16.02 14.54
CA SER A 324 4.16 -16.04 15.41
C SER A 324 3.73 -16.03 16.87
N GLY A 325 4.60 -16.52 17.74
CA GLY A 325 4.34 -16.50 19.18
C GLY A 325 5.17 -17.51 19.95
N ASN A 326 4.90 -17.64 21.23
CA ASN A 326 5.52 -18.61 22.11
C ASN A 326 4.42 -19.45 22.77
N LEU A 327 4.51 -20.77 22.62
CA LEU A 327 3.60 -21.71 23.24
C LEU A 327 4.42 -22.69 24.08
N ASN A 328 4.16 -22.74 25.40
CA ASN A 328 4.85 -23.63 26.34
C ASN A 328 6.39 -23.49 26.32
N GLY A 329 6.91 -22.29 26.08
CA GLY A 329 8.34 -22.02 26.00
C GLY A 329 8.96 -22.34 24.63
N VAL A 330 8.17 -22.83 23.67
CA VAL A 330 8.61 -23.12 22.30
C VAL A 330 8.16 -22.01 21.37
N GLU A 331 9.13 -21.35 20.73
CA GLU A 331 8.89 -20.24 19.79
C GLU A 331 8.40 -20.75 18.42
N LEU A 332 7.36 -20.11 17.90
CA LEU A 332 6.83 -20.30 16.56
C LEU A 332 7.25 -19.11 15.71
N GLU A 333 8.23 -19.32 14.84
CA GLU A 333 8.76 -18.29 13.95
C GLU A 333 7.98 -18.28 12.62
N GLU A 334 7.14 -17.25 12.46
CA GLU A 334 6.50 -16.87 11.19
C GLU A 334 5.85 -18.01 10.37
N ALA A 335 5.08 -18.88 11.02
CA ALA A 335 4.32 -19.92 10.34
C ALA A 335 3.29 -19.32 9.36
N ASP A 336 3.04 -19.99 8.23
CA ASP A 336 2.09 -19.48 7.22
C ASP A 336 0.66 -19.84 7.56
N LEU A 337 -0.23 -18.84 7.60
CA LEU A 337 -1.67 -19.03 7.65
C LEU A 337 -2.26 -18.88 6.25
N HIS A 338 -2.96 -19.92 5.80
CA HIS A 338 -3.79 -19.88 4.60
C HIS A 338 -5.21 -20.30 4.94
N SER A 339 -6.20 -19.46 4.59
CA SER A 339 -7.61 -19.77 4.74
C SER A 339 -8.38 -19.63 3.44
N TYR A 340 -9.22 -20.62 3.15
CA TYR A 340 -10.15 -20.63 2.03
C TYR A 340 -11.58 -20.53 2.56
N VAL A 341 -12.33 -19.55 2.07
CA VAL A 341 -13.65 -19.18 2.55
C VAL A 341 -14.68 -19.42 1.47
N LEU A 342 -15.66 -20.28 1.75
CA LEU A 342 -16.85 -20.51 0.92
C LEU A 342 -18.00 -19.67 1.47
N THR A 343 -18.13 -18.43 0.98
CA THR A 343 -19.09 -17.43 1.49
C THR A 343 -20.54 -17.86 1.35
N ALA A 344 -20.88 -18.60 0.28
CA ALA A 344 -22.24 -19.14 0.05
C ALA A 344 -22.68 -20.17 1.11
N GLU A 345 -21.72 -20.93 1.63
CA GLU A 345 -21.93 -22.01 2.60
C GLU A 345 -21.65 -21.58 4.05
N GLY A 346 -20.97 -20.45 4.25
CA GLY A 346 -20.48 -20.03 5.57
C GLY A 346 -19.39 -20.94 6.13
N ARG A 347 -18.62 -21.61 5.25
CA ARG A 347 -17.54 -22.53 5.64
C ARG A 347 -16.18 -21.91 5.40
N THR A 348 -15.25 -22.18 6.31
CA THR A 348 -13.87 -21.69 6.25
C THR A 348 -12.91 -22.83 6.55
N TYR A 349 -11.86 -22.95 5.76
CA TYR A 349 -10.81 -23.97 5.92
C TYR A 349 -9.50 -23.25 6.14
N THR A 350 -8.88 -23.41 7.32
CA THR A 350 -7.63 -22.74 7.67
C THR A 350 -6.53 -23.77 7.88
N ALA A 351 -5.39 -23.56 7.23
CA ALA A 351 -4.17 -24.31 7.42
C ALA A 351 -3.08 -23.39 7.98
N VAL A 352 -2.36 -23.87 8.98
CA VAL A 352 -1.13 -23.25 9.47
C VAL A 352 0.02 -24.19 9.13
N SER A 353 0.97 -23.72 8.32
CA SER A 353 2.10 -24.50 7.81
C SER A 353 3.40 -24.07 8.48
N ARG A 354 4.45 -24.90 8.37
CA ARG A 354 5.76 -24.70 9.03
C ARG A 354 5.69 -24.76 10.56
N VAL A 355 4.74 -25.54 11.09
CA VAL A 355 4.64 -25.86 12.53
C VAL A 355 5.48 -27.09 12.84
N SER A 356 6.31 -27.03 13.89
CA SER A 356 7.11 -28.18 14.33
C SER A 356 6.21 -29.32 14.86
N ARG A 357 6.71 -30.55 14.85
CA ARG A 357 5.94 -31.72 15.34
C ARG A 357 5.51 -31.54 16.80
N ASP A 358 6.40 -30.99 17.63
CA ASP A 358 6.16 -30.85 19.07
C ASP A 358 5.10 -29.78 19.34
N GLN A 359 5.12 -28.66 18.61
CA GLN A 359 4.09 -27.61 18.69
C GLN A 359 2.75 -28.04 18.09
N GLY A 360 2.77 -28.88 17.06
CA GLY A 360 1.58 -29.27 16.32
C GLY A 360 0.50 -29.92 17.20
N TYR A 361 0.89 -30.61 18.29
CA TYR A 361 -0.07 -31.19 19.23
C TYR A 361 -0.73 -30.13 20.11
N ASP A 362 0.07 -29.24 20.72
CA ASP A 362 -0.43 -28.18 21.60
C ASP A 362 -1.32 -27.18 20.84
N MET A 363 -0.97 -26.89 19.59
CA MET A 363 -1.72 -26.00 18.72
C MET A 363 -3.11 -26.53 18.30
N GLN A 364 -3.42 -27.82 18.48
CA GLN A 364 -4.75 -28.35 18.13
C GLN A 364 -5.88 -27.70 18.94
N THR A 365 -5.58 -27.23 20.14
CA THR A 365 -6.54 -26.51 20.99
C THR A 365 -6.71 -25.05 20.59
N LEU A 366 -5.76 -24.49 19.82
CA LEU A 366 -5.77 -23.10 19.34
C LEU A 366 -6.68 -22.89 18.12
N VAL A 367 -7.85 -23.52 18.13
CA VAL A 367 -8.95 -23.30 17.18
C VAL A 367 -9.26 -21.80 17.00
N PRO A 368 -9.12 -20.92 18.01
CA PRO A 368 -9.31 -19.48 17.82
C PRO A 368 -8.49 -18.83 16.71
N ILE A 369 -7.38 -19.41 16.27
CA ILE A 369 -6.62 -18.95 15.09
C ILE A 369 -7.53 -18.91 13.84
N GLY A 370 -8.40 -19.90 13.67
CA GLY A 370 -9.33 -19.97 12.53
C GLY A 370 -10.67 -19.26 12.76
N THR A 371 -11.19 -19.24 13.99
CA THR A 371 -12.58 -18.80 14.24
C THR A 371 -12.81 -17.31 14.02
N GLY A 372 -11.78 -16.47 14.09
CA GLY A 372 -11.89 -15.06 13.70
C GLY A 372 -12.32 -14.91 12.24
N ILE A 373 -11.75 -15.72 11.35
CA ILE A 373 -12.09 -15.77 9.92
C ILE A 373 -13.51 -16.31 9.73
N SER A 374 -13.88 -17.36 10.48
CA SER A 374 -15.23 -17.92 10.44
C SER A 374 -16.30 -16.90 10.84
N TRP A 375 -16.04 -16.07 11.86
CA TRP A 375 -16.95 -15.00 12.28
C TRP A 375 -17.07 -13.89 11.23
N LEU A 376 -15.95 -13.50 10.60
CA LEU A 376 -15.95 -12.50 9.53
C LEU A 376 -16.87 -12.93 8.37
N PHE A 377 -16.82 -14.19 7.97
CA PHE A 377 -17.51 -14.69 6.79
C PHE A 377 -18.65 -15.68 7.10
N ALA A 378 -19.21 -15.61 8.30
CA ALA A 378 -20.40 -16.37 8.65
C ALA A 378 -21.54 -16.05 7.68
N LYS A 379 -22.37 -17.05 7.39
CA LYS A 379 -23.57 -16.87 6.54
C LYS A 379 -24.61 -16.06 7.32
N PRO A 380 -25.00 -14.86 6.85
CA PRO A 380 -26.04 -14.07 7.50
C PRO A 380 -27.39 -14.80 7.54
N THR A 381 -28.10 -14.72 8.66
CA THR A 381 -29.48 -15.20 8.83
C THR A 381 -30.35 -14.07 9.36
N ASP A 382 -31.59 -13.95 8.87
CA ASP A 382 -32.57 -12.97 9.34
C ASP A 382 -32.09 -11.50 9.37
N GLY A 383 -31.22 -11.13 8.42
CA GLY A 383 -30.68 -9.77 8.29
C GLY A 383 -29.58 -9.42 9.30
N VAL A 384 -29.12 -10.37 10.13
CA VAL A 384 -28.01 -10.16 11.07
C VAL A 384 -26.69 -10.08 10.29
N PRO A 385 -25.91 -8.99 10.39
CA PRO A 385 -24.66 -8.85 9.66
C PRO A 385 -23.57 -9.79 10.21
N ASN A 386 -22.74 -10.33 9.33
CA ASN A 386 -21.52 -11.03 9.72
C ASN A 386 -20.40 -10.06 10.09
N GLY A 387 -19.29 -10.59 10.61
CA GLY A 387 -18.17 -9.77 11.05
C GLY A 387 -17.58 -8.89 9.95
N PHE A 388 -17.48 -9.38 8.71
CA PHE A 388 -16.95 -8.61 7.59
C PHE A 388 -17.86 -7.44 7.20
N THR A 389 -19.17 -7.60 7.31
CA THR A 389 -20.13 -6.50 7.09
C THR A 389 -19.95 -5.39 8.12
N LEU A 390 -19.57 -5.74 9.36
CA LEU A 390 -19.34 -4.79 10.44
C LEU A 390 -17.97 -4.11 10.32
N THR A 391 -16.91 -4.87 10.03
CA THR A 391 -15.52 -4.42 10.17
C THR A 391 -14.83 -4.11 8.84
N GLY A 392 -15.34 -4.65 7.73
CA GLY A 392 -14.64 -4.68 6.45
C GLY A 392 -13.30 -5.43 6.51
N GLY A 393 -13.15 -6.36 7.47
CA GLY A 393 -11.92 -7.09 7.72
C GLY A 393 -10.83 -6.30 8.46
N VAL A 394 -11.17 -5.14 9.05
CA VAL A 394 -10.26 -4.35 9.91
C VAL A 394 -10.72 -4.47 11.35
N MET A 395 -10.00 -5.25 12.14
CA MET A 395 -10.31 -5.46 13.55
C MET A 395 -9.03 -5.82 14.32
N ASN A 396 -9.06 -5.58 15.63
CA ASN A 396 -8.12 -6.19 16.58
C ASN A 396 -8.90 -7.19 17.42
N ARG A 397 -8.41 -8.42 17.52
CA ARG A 397 -9.09 -9.51 18.22
C ARG A 397 -8.12 -10.21 19.16
N THR A 398 -8.51 -10.30 20.43
CA THR A 398 -7.80 -11.11 21.42
C THR A 398 -8.74 -12.16 21.98
N VAL A 399 -8.29 -13.41 22.02
CA VAL A 399 -9.00 -14.53 22.64
C VAL A 399 -8.08 -15.21 23.64
N THR A 400 -8.58 -15.42 24.85
CA THR A 400 -7.91 -16.22 25.88
C THR A 400 -8.64 -17.54 26.05
N LEU A 401 -7.90 -18.64 26.01
CA LEU A 401 -8.35 -19.97 26.38
C LEU A 401 -7.83 -20.27 27.78
N ASP A 402 -8.73 -20.53 28.71
CA ASP A 402 -8.38 -20.97 30.06
C ASP A 402 -8.69 -22.46 30.21
N PHE A 403 -7.79 -23.23 30.82
CA PHE A 403 -7.91 -24.65 31.09
C PHE A 403 -8.08 -24.87 32.60
N PRO A 404 -9.33 -24.86 33.14
CA PRO A 404 -9.54 -24.75 34.59
C PRO A 404 -9.02 -25.94 35.40
N GLN A 405 -8.88 -27.11 34.76
CA GLN A 405 -8.40 -28.32 35.42
C GLN A 405 -6.89 -28.32 35.64
N THR A 406 -6.13 -27.65 34.77
CA THR A 406 -4.66 -27.56 34.85
C THR A 406 -4.19 -26.19 35.35
N GLY A 407 -5.04 -25.17 35.25
CA GLY A 407 -4.68 -23.77 35.54
C GLY A 407 -3.88 -23.11 34.41
N GLU A 408 -3.71 -23.79 33.28
CA GLU A 408 -3.01 -23.27 32.11
C GLU A 408 -3.88 -22.29 31.33
N SER A 409 -3.26 -21.40 30.57
CA SER A 409 -3.95 -20.51 29.64
C SER A 409 -3.13 -20.24 28.38
N ALA A 410 -3.83 -19.92 27.29
CA ALA A 410 -3.23 -19.52 26.03
C ALA A 410 -3.96 -18.31 25.47
N SER A 411 -3.24 -17.39 24.82
CA SER A 411 -3.82 -16.20 24.21
C SER A 411 -3.50 -16.14 22.72
N VAL A 412 -4.51 -15.85 21.91
CA VAL A 412 -4.41 -15.63 20.47
C VAL A 412 -4.78 -14.18 20.18
N GLN A 413 -3.86 -13.44 19.58
CA GLN A 413 -4.03 -12.05 19.15
C GLN A 413 -3.99 -11.99 17.62
N GLN A 414 -4.96 -11.29 17.02
CA GLN A 414 -5.15 -11.19 15.57
C GLN A 414 -5.50 -9.77 15.15
#